data_AF-A0A3Q0EEV8-F1
#
_entry.id   AF-A0A3Q0EEV8-F1
#
_cell.length_a   1.000
_cell.length_b   1.000
_cell.length_c   1.000
_cell.angle_alpha   90.00
_cell.angle_beta   90.00
_cell.angle_gamma   90.00
#
_symmetry.space_group_name_H-M   'P 1'
#
loop_
_entity.id
_entity.type
_entity.pdbx_description
1 polymer ?
#
loop_
_entity_poly.entity_id
_entity_poly.type
_entity_poly.pdbx_seq_one_letter_code
_entity_poly.pdbx_strand_id
1 'polypeptide(L)'
;GQYLDYEKEEVEAQPRQWKKYDFHYDNVLWALLTLFTVSTGEGWPMVLKHSVDATYEEQGPSPGYRMELSIFYVVYFVVFPFFFVNIFVALIIITFQEQGDKVMSECSLEKNERACIDFAISAKPLTRYMPQNKQSFQYKTWTFVVSPPFEYFIMAMIALNTAVLMMKFYDAPYEYELMLKCLNIVFTSMFSMECVLKIIAFGVLNYFRDAWNVFDFVTVLGSITDILVTEIAVSDMSCPPSGARRGFLPEGPLPRCISRLRLRSPLPGCMEAPLQGRSSGTGCRLGRCSFLRERVVLRGSLGQWPESRLEAPGDP
;
A
#
# COMPACT_ATOMS: atom_id res chain seq x y z
N GLY A 1 49.18 6.80 19.29
CA GLY A 1 49.19 8.25 18.99
C GLY A 1 47.78 8.73 18.76
N GLN A 2 47.51 10.04 18.85
CA GLN A 2 46.20 10.61 18.53
C GLN A 2 46.15 11.05 17.05
N TYR A 3 44.96 11.13 16.47
CA TYR A 3 44.70 11.81 15.20
C TYR A 3 43.61 12.87 15.41
N LEU A 4 43.59 13.87 14.54
CA LEU A 4 42.55 14.89 14.52
C LEU A 4 41.47 14.43 13.55
N ASP A 5 40.23 14.36 14.04
CA ASP A 5 39.06 14.06 13.21
C ASP A 5 38.49 15.37 12.66
N TYR A 6 38.47 15.49 11.34
CA TYR A 6 38.00 16.67 10.62
C TYR A 6 36.59 16.51 10.06
N GLU A 7 35.93 15.36 10.27
CA GLU A 7 34.58 15.10 9.75
C GLU A 7 33.47 15.77 10.60
N LYS A 8 33.79 16.17 11.84
CA LYS A 8 32.87 16.88 12.73
C LYS A 8 33.09 18.40 12.63
N GLU A 9 32.05 19.18 12.96
CA GLU A 9 32.14 20.66 13.03
C GLU A 9 33.19 21.14 14.05
N GLU A 10 33.51 20.32 15.06
CA GLU A 10 34.58 20.55 16.01
C GLU A 10 35.72 19.55 15.81
N VAL A 11 36.95 20.05 15.68
CA VAL A 11 38.15 19.23 15.51
C VAL A 11 38.54 18.60 16.85
N GLU A 12 38.24 17.31 17.02
CA GLU A 12 38.54 16.55 18.22
C GLU A 12 39.76 15.63 18.01
N ALA A 13 40.63 15.53 19.02
CA ALA A 13 41.71 14.57 19.03
C ALA A 13 41.19 13.19 19.48
N GLN A 14 41.25 12.21 18.59
CA GLN A 14 40.81 10.83 18.83
C GLN A 14 42.01 9.87 18.93
N PRO A 15 41.97 8.84 19.79
CA PRO A 15 43.05 7.85 19.88
C PRO A 15 43.06 6.95 18.65
N ARG A 16 44.24 6.75 18.04
CA ARG A 16 44.41 5.75 16.98
C ARG A 16 44.34 4.35 17.57
N GLN A 17 43.53 3.49 16.98
CA GLN A 17 43.39 2.09 17.36
C GLN A 17 43.46 1.20 16.11
N TRP A 18 44.12 0.05 16.22
CA TRP A 18 44.03 -1.00 15.21
C TRP A 18 42.68 -1.68 15.35
N LYS A 19 41.74 -1.30 14.48
CA LYS A 19 40.40 -1.85 14.47
C LYS A 19 40.26 -2.86 13.34
N LYS A 20 39.72 -4.03 13.69
CA LYS A 20 39.37 -5.07 12.74
C LYS A 20 38.03 -4.75 12.06
N TYR A 21 37.89 -5.13 10.79
CA TYR A 21 36.60 -5.05 10.11
C TYR A 21 35.60 -6.05 10.71
N ASP A 22 34.32 -5.67 10.74
CA ASP A 22 33.25 -6.53 11.28
C ASP A 22 33.08 -7.81 10.44
N PHE A 23 33.27 -7.70 9.12
CA PHE A 23 33.30 -8.82 8.17
C PHE A 23 34.72 -9.04 7.67
N HIS A 24 35.23 -10.25 7.83
CA HIS A 24 36.63 -10.60 7.61
C HIS A 24 36.81 -12.10 7.31
N TYR A 25 38.01 -12.48 6.85
CA TYR A 25 38.30 -13.84 6.36
C TYR A 25 39.25 -14.67 7.24
N ASP A 26 39.54 -14.24 8.48
CA ASP A 26 40.48 -14.92 9.39
C ASP A 26 40.17 -16.39 9.71
N ASN A 27 38.87 -16.74 9.77
CA ASN A 27 38.42 -18.09 10.12
C ASN A 27 37.33 -18.54 9.16
N VAL A 28 37.22 -19.85 8.92
CA VAL A 28 36.22 -20.43 8.00
C VAL A 28 34.79 -19.99 8.33
N LEU A 29 34.41 -19.95 9.61
CA LEU A 29 33.05 -19.56 10.01
C LEU A 29 32.76 -18.08 9.70
N TRP A 30 33.72 -17.19 9.94
CA TRP A 30 33.58 -15.77 9.63
C TRP A 30 33.66 -15.49 8.14
N ALA A 31 34.45 -16.27 7.40
CA ALA A 31 34.47 -16.25 5.94
C ALA A 31 33.10 -16.67 5.36
N LEU A 32 32.50 -17.74 5.89
CA LEU A 32 31.15 -18.16 5.50
C LEU A 32 30.10 -17.09 5.82
N LEU A 33 30.17 -16.45 6.99
CA LEU A 33 29.27 -15.34 7.34
C LEU A 33 29.45 -14.14 6.40
N THR A 34 30.70 -13.79 6.08
CA THR A 34 31.02 -12.68 5.16
C THR A 34 30.50 -12.98 3.75
N LEU A 35 30.70 -14.20 3.25
CA LEU A 35 30.16 -14.64 1.97
C LEU A 35 28.62 -14.68 1.99
N PHE A 36 28.00 -15.10 3.09
CA PHE A 36 26.56 -15.06 3.26
C PHE A 36 26.04 -13.62 3.14
N THR A 37 26.65 -12.64 3.83
CA THR A 37 26.25 -11.23 3.70
C THR A 37 26.45 -10.66 2.30
N VAL A 38 27.50 -11.10 1.61
CA VAL A 38 27.71 -10.72 0.20
C VAL A 38 26.61 -11.33 -0.68
N SER A 39 26.18 -12.57 -0.40
CA SER A 39 25.13 -13.25 -1.15
C SER A 39 23.73 -12.65 -0.95
N THR A 40 23.46 -12.03 0.20
CA THR A 40 22.19 -11.31 0.46
C THR A 40 22.14 -9.94 -0.21
N GLY A 41 23.27 -9.43 -0.70
CA GLY A 41 23.36 -8.10 -1.31
C GLY A 41 23.42 -6.95 -0.29
N GLU A 42 23.60 -7.24 1.00
CA GLU A 42 23.75 -6.21 2.03
C GLU A 42 25.23 -5.96 2.37
N GLY A 43 25.66 -4.70 2.32
CA GLY A 43 27.03 -4.32 2.72
C GLY A 43 28.15 -4.86 1.81
N TRP A 44 27.83 -5.59 0.74
CA TRP A 44 28.81 -6.17 -0.18
C TRP A 44 29.79 -5.16 -0.81
N PRO A 45 29.44 -3.88 -1.11
CA PRO A 45 30.41 -2.93 -1.66
C PRO A 45 31.52 -2.61 -0.65
N MET A 46 31.19 -2.61 0.65
CA MET A 46 32.17 -2.38 1.71
C MET A 46 33.12 -3.57 1.84
N VAL A 47 32.59 -4.79 1.85
CA VAL A 47 33.39 -6.04 1.90
C VAL A 47 34.31 -6.14 0.67
N LEU A 48 33.78 -5.84 -0.52
CA LEU A 48 34.56 -5.76 -1.75
C LEU A 48 35.70 -4.73 -1.62
N LYS A 49 35.38 -3.50 -1.19
CA LYS A 49 36.37 -2.43 -1.05
C LYS A 49 37.47 -2.81 -0.06
N HIS A 50 37.11 -3.32 1.12
CA HIS A 50 38.08 -3.78 2.11
C HIS A 50 39.00 -4.88 1.57
N SER A 51 38.48 -5.74 0.67
CA SER A 51 39.27 -6.78 0.03
C SER A 51 40.20 -6.24 -1.04
N VAL A 52 39.74 -5.30 -1.86
CA VAL A 52 40.55 -4.65 -2.92
C VAL A 52 41.69 -3.82 -2.32
N ASP A 53 41.43 -3.18 -1.19
CA ASP A 53 42.41 -2.34 -0.48
C ASP A 53 43.36 -3.16 0.43
N ALA A 54 43.18 -4.48 0.55
CA ALA A 54 43.98 -5.33 1.42
C ALA A 54 45.42 -5.52 0.91
N THR A 55 46.42 -5.29 1.77
CA THR A 55 47.85 -5.31 1.43
C THR A 55 48.54 -6.62 1.86
N TYR A 56 49.43 -6.56 2.86
CA TYR A 56 50.11 -7.70 3.49
C TYR A 56 49.60 -7.87 4.93
N GLU A 57 49.85 -9.03 5.55
CA GLU A 57 49.23 -9.45 6.83
C GLU A 57 49.34 -8.43 7.98
N GLU A 58 50.49 -7.76 8.11
CA GLU A 58 50.77 -6.80 9.19
C GLU A 58 50.75 -5.33 8.72
N GLN A 59 50.07 -5.05 7.60
CA GLN A 59 50.01 -3.72 7.00
C GLN A 59 48.57 -3.22 6.85
N GLY A 60 48.40 -1.91 6.98
CA GLY A 60 47.12 -1.25 6.76
C GLY A 60 46.68 -1.30 5.29
N PRO A 61 45.39 -1.02 5.01
CA PRO A 61 44.86 -1.02 3.65
C PRO A 61 45.48 0.10 2.81
N SER A 62 45.72 -0.18 1.52
CA SER A 62 46.15 0.80 0.52
C SER A 62 45.12 0.83 -0.61
N PRO A 63 44.57 2.00 -0.95
CA PRO A 63 43.53 2.11 -1.98
C PRO A 63 43.92 1.46 -3.30
N GLY A 64 43.11 0.50 -3.77
CA GLY A 64 43.28 -0.13 -5.09
C GLY A 64 44.49 -1.07 -5.24
N TYR A 65 45.09 -1.54 -4.14
CA TYR A 65 46.30 -2.37 -4.19
C TYR A 65 46.10 -3.70 -4.93
N ARG A 66 44.96 -4.39 -4.74
CA ARG A 66 44.64 -5.68 -5.38
C ARG A 66 43.28 -5.63 -6.08
N MET A 67 43.21 -4.88 -7.19
CA MET A 67 41.98 -4.79 -7.99
C MET A 67 41.47 -6.14 -8.52
N GLU A 68 42.37 -7.11 -8.71
CA GLU A 68 42.05 -8.47 -9.19
C GLU A 68 41.02 -9.20 -8.30
N LEU A 69 41.00 -8.91 -6.99
CA LEU A 69 40.03 -9.48 -6.04
C LEU A 69 38.58 -9.09 -6.36
N SER A 70 38.36 -8.03 -7.14
CA SER A 70 37.02 -7.64 -7.59
C SER A 70 36.38 -8.73 -8.47
N ILE A 71 37.18 -9.46 -9.25
CA ILE A 71 36.68 -10.52 -10.14
C ILE A 71 36.05 -11.64 -9.30
N PHE A 72 36.67 -12.01 -8.18
CA PHE A 72 36.13 -13.04 -7.28
C PHE A 72 34.71 -12.69 -6.82
N TYR A 73 34.50 -11.46 -6.37
CA TYR A 73 33.18 -11.01 -5.90
C TYR A 73 32.17 -10.91 -7.03
N VAL A 74 32.56 -10.44 -8.22
CA VAL A 74 31.64 -10.38 -9.38
C VAL A 74 31.20 -11.79 -9.79
N VAL A 75 32.13 -12.75 -9.86
CA VAL A 75 31.79 -14.15 -10.19
C VAL A 75 30.93 -14.76 -9.10
N TYR A 76 31.28 -14.59 -7.82
CA TYR A 76 30.47 -15.08 -6.70
C TYR A 76 29.06 -14.49 -6.73
N PHE A 77 28.93 -13.18 -6.93
CA PHE A 77 27.65 -12.46 -6.95
C PHE A 77 26.75 -12.85 -8.12
N VAL A 78 27.30 -13.24 -9.27
CA VAL A 78 26.50 -13.70 -10.42
C VAL A 78 26.15 -15.18 -10.30
N VAL A 79 27.14 -16.03 -9.98
CA VAL A 79 26.99 -17.48 -10.06
C VAL A 79 26.25 -18.03 -8.84
N PHE A 80 26.56 -17.56 -7.64
CA PHE A 80 26.01 -18.12 -6.41
C PHE A 80 24.49 -17.90 -6.28
N PRO A 81 23.93 -16.68 -6.49
CA PRO A 81 22.49 -16.48 -6.45
C PRO A 81 21.75 -17.25 -7.55
N PHE A 82 22.33 -17.36 -8.76
CA PHE A 82 21.72 -18.13 -9.84
C PHE A 82 21.55 -19.60 -9.46
N PHE A 83 22.60 -20.23 -8.93
CA PHE A 83 22.53 -21.61 -8.46
C PHE A 83 21.59 -21.78 -7.26
N PHE A 84 21.67 -20.88 -6.29
CA PHE A 84 20.86 -20.93 -5.07
C PHE A 84 19.37 -20.81 -5.37
N VAL A 85 18.97 -19.84 -6.20
CA VAL A 85 17.57 -19.66 -6.61
C VAL A 85 17.07 -20.87 -7.39
N ASN A 86 17.88 -21.42 -8.30
CA ASN A 86 17.46 -22.59 -9.09
C ASN A 86 17.20 -23.83 -8.22
N ILE A 87 18.06 -24.10 -7.23
CA ILE A 87 17.83 -25.20 -6.28
C ILE A 87 16.59 -24.93 -5.44
N PHE A 88 16.45 -23.71 -4.92
CA PHE A 88 15.33 -23.35 -4.07
C PHE A 88 14.00 -23.45 -4.80
N VAL A 89 13.92 -22.93 -6.03
CA VAL A 89 12.73 -23.03 -6.89
C VAL A 89 12.41 -24.48 -7.22
N ALA A 90 13.41 -25.31 -7.55
CA ALA A 90 13.19 -26.74 -7.82
C ALA A 90 12.59 -27.47 -6.61
N LEU A 91 13.14 -27.23 -5.41
CA LEU A 91 12.62 -27.81 -4.16
C LEU A 91 11.18 -27.37 -3.90
N ILE A 92 10.90 -26.08 -4.04
CA ILE A 92 9.54 -25.52 -3.89
C ILE A 92 8.57 -26.20 -4.88
N ILE A 93 8.93 -26.31 -6.16
CA ILE A 93 8.07 -26.94 -7.16
C ILE A 93 7.78 -28.40 -6.80
N ILE A 94 8.79 -29.18 -6.42
CA ILE A 94 8.62 -30.59 -6.03
C ILE A 94 7.67 -30.70 -4.84
N THR A 95 7.89 -29.89 -3.81
CA THR A 95 7.01 -29.91 -2.62
C THR A 95 5.58 -29.47 -2.95
N PHE A 96 5.37 -28.46 -3.80
CA PHE A 96 4.04 -28.04 -4.23
C PHE A 96 3.34 -29.08 -5.11
N GLN A 97 4.08 -29.76 -5.98
CA GLN A 97 3.55 -30.86 -6.78
C GLN A 97 3.13 -32.01 -5.87
N GLU A 98 3.98 -32.41 -4.91
CA GLU A 98 3.68 -33.50 -3.98
C GLU A 98 2.45 -33.20 -3.11
N GLN A 99 2.32 -31.96 -2.60
CA GLN A 99 1.14 -31.54 -1.84
C GLN A 99 -0.10 -31.42 -2.75
N GLY A 100 0.07 -30.89 -3.96
CA GLY A 100 -0.99 -30.76 -4.95
C GLY A 100 -1.57 -32.12 -5.36
N ASP A 101 -0.71 -33.11 -5.53
CA ASP A 101 -1.09 -34.47 -5.90
C ASP A 101 -1.79 -35.19 -4.74
N LYS A 102 -1.31 -35.02 -3.50
CA LYS A 102 -1.98 -35.57 -2.30
C LYS A 102 -3.40 -35.05 -2.15
N VAL A 103 -3.59 -33.72 -2.21
CA VAL A 103 -4.92 -33.08 -2.12
C VAL A 103 -5.83 -33.49 -3.28
N MET A 104 -5.27 -33.71 -4.47
CA MET A 104 -6.04 -34.16 -5.63
C MET A 104 -6.41 -35.64 -5.55
N SER A 105 -5.55 -36.48 -4.99
CA SER A 105 -5.78 -37.94 -4.86
C SER A 105 -6.93 -38.29 -3.92
N GLU A 106 -7.26 -37.41 -2.96
CA GLU A 106 -8.40 -37.60 -2.04
C GLU A 106 -9.75 -37.22 -2.66
N CYS A 107 -9.79 -36.74 -3.92
CA CYS A 107 -11.01 -36.24 -4.55
C CYS A 107 -11.24 -36.89 -5.93
N SER A 108 -12.35 -37.60 -6.09
CA SER A 108 -12.73 -38.28 -7.34
C SER A 108 -13.19 -37.35 -8.48
N LEU A 109 -13.20 -36.03 -8.25
CA LEU A 109 -13.76 -35.01 -9.15
C LEU A 109 -12.65 -34.06 -9.62
N GLU A 110 -12.73 -33.61 -10.87
CA GLU A 110 -11.77 -32.65 -11.43
C GLU A 110 -11.85 -31.30 -10.68
N LYS A 111 -10.72 -30.57 -10.54
CA LYS A 111 -10.66 -29.27 -9.83
C LYS A 111 -11.73 -28.28 -10.31
N ASN A 112 -12.02 -28.27 -11.61
CA ASN A 112 -13.02 -27.41 -12.23
C ASN A 112 -14.46 -27.80 -11.86
N GLU A 113 -14.74 -29.10 -11.77
CA GLU A 113 -16.06 -29.63 -11.40
C GLU A 113 -16.38 -29.33 -9.94
N ARG A 114 -15.41 -29.57 -9.03
CA ARG A 114 -15.54 -29.21 -7.62
C ARG A 114 -15.81 -27.73 -7.44
N ALA A 115 -15.07 -26.85 -8.12
CA ALA A 115 -15.27 -25.41 -8.03
C ALA A 115 -16.67 -24.97 -8.53
N CYS A 116 -17.18 -25.60 -9.60
CA CYS A 116 -18.52 -25.34 -10.11
C CYS A 116 -19.61 -25.79 -9.12
N ILE A 117 -19.46 -26.99 -8.55
CA ILE A 117 -20.39 -27.55 -7.58
C ILE A 117 -20.39 -26.71 -6.29
N ASP A 118 -19.21 -26.38 -5.76
CA ASP A 118 -19.07 -25.55 -4.56
C ASP A 118 -19.68 -24.16 -4.77
N PHE A 119 -19.51 -23.56 -5.95
CA PHE A 119 -20.16 -22.29 -6.28
C PHE A 119 -21.68 -22.42 -6.34
N ALA A 120 -22.20 -23.45 -7.02
CA ALA A 120 -23.63 -23.69 -7.14
C ALA A 120 -24.31 -23.91 -5.78
N ILE A 121 -23.65 -24.64 -4.87
CA ILE A 121 -24.17 -24.94 -3.53
C ILE A 121 -24.04 -23.74 -2.58
N SER A 122 -22.94 -22.98 -2.66
CA SER A 122 -22.65 -21.88 -1.73
C SER A 122 -23.20 -20.51 -2.15
N ALA A 123 -23.66 -20.37 -3.40
CA ALA A 123 -24.16 -19.12 -3.92
C ALA A 123 -25.39 -18.64 -3.12
N LYS A 124 -25.24 -17.46 -2.49
CA LYS A 124 -26.34 -16.74 -1.85
C LYS A 124 -26.85 -15.64 -2.78
N PRO A 125 -28.15 -15.33 -2.77
CA PRO A 125 -28.70 -14.25 -3.58
C PRO A 125 -28.10 -12.91 -3.17
N LEU A 126 -27.74 -12.08 -4.15
CA LEU A 126 -27.29 -10.71 -3.92
C LEU A 126 -28.48 -9.84 -3.53
N THR A 127 -28.49 -9.31 -2.31
CA THR A 127 -29.57 -8.44 -1.82
C THR A 127 -29.37 -7.01 -2.33
N ARG A 128 -30.01 -6.66 -3.46
CA ARG A 128 -30.09 -5.28 -3.95
C ARG A 128 -31.34 -4.61 -3.37
N TYR A 129 -31.17 -3.51 -2.62
CA TYR A 129 -32.29 -2.76 -2.08
C TYR A 129 -33.03 -1.99 -3.18
N MET A 130 -34.37 -2.14 -3.22
CA MET A 130 -35.26 -1.39 -4.10
C MET A 130 -36.35 -0.72 -3.23
N PRO A 131 -36.53 0.61 -3.30
CA PRO A 131 -37.57 1.29 -2.53
C PRO A 131 -38.96 0.87 -3.01
N GLN A 132 -39.86 0.57 -2.08
CA GLN A 132 -41.19 0.01 -2.36
C GLN A 132 -42.14 1.02 -3.06
N ASN A 133 -42.06 2.30 -2.69
CA ASN A 133 -42.97 3.34 -3.19
C ASN A 133 -42.42 4.06 -4.43
N LYS A 134 -42.82 3.60 -5.62
CA LYS A 134 -42.42 4.17 -6.92
C LYS A 134 -42.80 5.65 -7.13
N GLN A 135 -43.82 6.14 -6.40
CA GLN A 135 -44.30 7.53 -6.51
C GLN A 135 -43.60 8.51 -5.55
N SER A 136 -42.77 8.01 -4.63
CA SER A 136 -42.06 8.86 -3.66
C SER A 136 -40.86 9.57 -4.29
N PHE A 137 -40.53 10.74 -3.76
CA PHE A 137 -39.27 11.43 -4.06
C PHE A 137 -38.05 10.52 -3.84
N GLN A 138 -38.13 9.63 -2.85
CA GLN A 138 -37.11 8.62 -2.57
C GLN A 138 -36.79 7.73 -3.77
N TYR A 139 -37.79 7.29 -4.55
CA TYR A 139 -37.56 6.45 -5.73
C TYR A 139 -36.85 7.22 -6.85
N LYS A 140 -37.15 8.51 -7.01
CA LYS A 140 -36.47 9.38 -7.98
C LYS A 140 -35.01 9.61 -7.59
N THR A 141 -34.75 9.93 -6.33
CA THR A 141 -33.38 10.08 -5.80
C THR A 141 -32.60 8.78 -5.89
N TRP A 142 -33.21 7.64 -5.57
CA TRP A 142 -32.59 6.32 -5.73
C TRP A 142 -32.24 6.02 -7.19
N THR A 143 -33.16 6.29 -8.12
CA THR A 143 -32.90 6.08 -9.56
C THR A 143 -31.75 6.95 -10.07
N PHE A 144 -31.61 8.17 -9.53
CA PHE A 144 -30.51 9.07 -9.87
C PHE A 144 -29.17 8.59 -9.29
N VAL A 145 -29.12 8.24 -8.01
CA VAL A 145 -27.91 7.78 -7.31
C VAL A 145 -27.39 6.46 -7.88
N VAL A 146 -28.28 5.58 -8.31
CA VAL A 146 -27.95 4.26 -8.90
C VAL A 146 -27.64 4.37 -10.41
N SER A 147 -27.74 5.56 -10.99
CA SER A 147 -27.50 5.73 -12.42
C SER A 147 -25.99 5.64 -12.75
N PRO A 148 -25.61 4.92 -13.82
CA PRO A 148 -24.22 4.86 -14.28
C PRO A 148 -23.54 6.23 -14.46
N PRO A 149 -24.18 7.29 -15.00
CA PRO A 149 -23.51 8.59 -15.12
C PRO A 149 -23.16 9.23 -13.76
N PHE A 150 -23.98 9.01 -12.73
CA PHE A 150 -23.69 9.49 -11.38
C PHE A 150 -22.46 8.78 -10.80
N GLU A 151 -22.36 7.45 -10.98
CA GLU A 151 -21.18 6.69 -10.56
C GLU A 151 -19.90 7.18 -11.24
N TYR A 152 -19.92 7.42 -12.56
CA TYR A 152 -18.77 8.00 -13.26
C TYR A 152 -18.42 9.41 -12.78
N PHE A 153 -19.42 10.21 -12.42
CA PHE A 153 -19.21 11.55 -11.86
C PHE A 153 -18.50 11.50 -10.51
N ILE A 154 -18.92 10.62 -9.59
CA ILE A 154 -18.23 10.40 -8.31
C ILE A 154 -16.79 9.95 -8.54
N MET A 155 -16.59 8.96 -9.42
CA MET A 155 -15.24 8.45 -9.74
C MET A 155 -14.33 9.55 -10.31
N ALA A 156 -14.87 10.43 -11.15
CA ALA A 156 -14.14 11.57 -11.69
C ALA A 156 -13.77 12.58 -10.59
N MET A 157 -14.66 12.85 -9.64
CA MET A 157 -14.37 13.73 -8.50
C MET A 157 -13.28 13.17 -7.58
N ILE A 158 -13.29 11.86 -7.31
CA ILE A 158 -12.22 11.19 -6.55
C ILE A 158 -10.88 11.36 -7.28
N ALA A 159 -10.85 11.09 -8.59
CA ALA A 159 -9.63 11.25 -9.39
C ALA A 159 -9.12 12.70 -9.38
N LEU A 160 -10.02 13.67 -9.56
CA LEU A 160 -9.65 15.08 -9.55
C LEU A 160 -9.13 15.53 -8.17
N ASN A 161 -9.78 15.11 -7.09
CA ASN A 161 -9.32 15.36 -5.72
C ASN A 161 -7.91 14.77 -5.49
N THR A 162 -7.66 13.53 -5.92
CA THR A 162 -6.31 12.94 -5.82
C THR A 162 -5.27 13.72 -6.63
N ALA A 163 -5.64 14.24 -7.81
CA ALA A 163 -4.74 15.06 -8.61
C ALA A 163 -4.42 16.39 -7.91
N VAL A 164 -5.41 17.04 -7.30
CA VAL A 164 -5.21 18.28 -6.52
C VAL A 164 -4.30 18.04 -5.32
N LEU A 165 -4.47 16.93 -4.61
CA LEU A 165 -3.58 16.54 -3.50
C LEU A 165 -2.13 16.31 -3.96
N MET A 166 -1.93 15.74 -5.16
CA MET A 166 -0.60 15.51 -5.74
C MET A 166 0.08 16.79 -6.24
N MET A 167 -0.67 17.85 -6.51
CA MET A 167 -0.11 19.14 -6.96
C MET A 167 0.52 19.96 -5.81
N LYS A 168 0.38 19.53 -4.55
CA LYS A 168 1.01 20.21 -3.41
C LYS A 168 2.54 20.08 -3.49
N PHE A 169 3.25 21.22 -3.47
CA PHE A 169 4.72 21.27 -3.49
C PHE A 169 5.27 22.14 -2.34
N TYR A 170 6.56 21.95 -2.03
CA TYR A 170 7.27 22.68 -0.97
C TYR A 170 7.62 24.10 -1.43
N ASP A 171 7.50 25.10 -0.53
CA ASP A 171 7.63 26.54 -0.83
C ASP A 171 6.60 27.10 -1.84
N ALA A 172 5.36 26.61 -1.79
CA ALA A 172 4.26 27.19 -2.55
C ALA A 172 3.90 28.61 -2.07
N PRO A 173 3.57 29.54 -2.97
CA PRO A 173 3.13 30.88 -2.57
C PRO A 173 1.80 30.82 -1.82
N TYR A 174 1.60 31.71 -0.84
CA TYR A 174 0.43 31.73 0.04
C TYR A 174 -0.91 31.72 -0.74
N GLU A 175 -1.00 32.47 -1.84
CA GLU A 175 -2.20 32.51 -2.70
C GLU A 175 -2.54 31.13 -3.29
N TYR A 176 -1.52 30.35 -3.66
CA TYR A 176 -1.70 28.99 -4.19
C TYR A 176 -2.18 28.03 -3.10
N GLU A 177 -1.61 28.12 -1.89
CA GLU A 177 -2.07 27.33 -0.75
C GLU A 177 -3.53 27.64 -0.38
N LEU A 178 -3.95 28.90 -0.45
CA LEU A 178 -5.33 29.32 -0.23
C LEU A 178 -6.27 28.75 -1.32
N MET A 179 -5.85 28.76 -2.59
CA MET A 179 -6.61 28.14 -3.69
C MET A 179 -6.77 26.62 -3.47
N LEU A 180 -5.70 25.93 -3.07
CA LEU A 180 -5.75 24.50 -2.75
C LEU A 180 -6.68 24.22 -1.56
N LYS A 181 -6.64 25.05 -0.51
CA LYS A 181 -7.58 24.96 0.62
C LYS A 181 -9.02 25.12 0.16
N CYS A 182 -9.31 26.10 -0.70
CA CYS A 182 -10.63 26.31 -1.28
C CYS A 182 -11.12 25.09 -2.09
N LEU A 183 -10.25 24.52 -2.93
CA LEU A 183 -10.58 23.32 -3.71
C LEU A 183 -10.89 22.12 -2.81
N ASN A 184 -10.10 21.89 -1.75
CA ASN A 184 -10.36 20.81 -0.79
C ASN A 184 -11.71 20.98 -0.07
N ILE A 185 -12.10 22.22 0.26
CA ILE A 185 -13.43 22.52 0.82
C ILE A 185 -14.53 22.19 -0.19
N VAL A 186 -14.35 22.56 -1.47
CA VAL A 186 -15.31 22.24 -2.54
C VAL A 186 -15.46 20.72 -2.71
N PHE A 187 -14.37 19.96 -2.80
CA PHE A 187 -14.45 18.49 -2.89
C PHE A 187 -15.11 17.86 -1.68
N THR A 188 -14.79 18.35 -0.48
CA THR A 188 -15.43 17.89 0.76
C THR A 188 -16.93 18.14 0.75
N SER A 189 -17.37 19.32 0.29
CA SER A 189 -18.79 19.63 0.12
C SER A 189 -19.48 18.70 -0.89
N MET A 190 -18.81 18.35 -2.00
CA MET A 190 -19.37 17.48 -3.03
C MET A 190 -19.54 16.04 -2.54
N PHE A 191 -18.53 15.48 -1.85
CA PHE A 191 -18.65 14.15 -1.22
C PHE A 191 -19.69 14.13 -0.09
N SER A 192 -19.79 15.22 0.68
CA SER A 192 -20.84 15.36 1.70
C SER A 192 -22.23 15.33 1.06
N MET A 193 -22.42 16.03 -0.06
CA MET A 193 -23.69 16.03 -0.80
C MET A 193 -24.03 14.64 -1.35
N GLU A 194 -23.06 13.92 -1.90
CA GLU A 194 -23.23 12.53 -2.34
C GLU A 194 -23.70 11.63 -1.19
N CYS A 195 -23.01 11.69 -0.05
CA CYS A 195 -23.33 10.89 1.13
C CYS A 195 -24.78 11.14 1.60
N VAL A 196 -25.19 12.41 1.68
CA VAL A 196 -26.57 12.79 2.04
C VAL A 196 -27.59 12.25 1.02
N LEU A 197 -27.30 12.37 -0.28
CA LEU A 197 -28.18 11.84 -1.34
C LEU A 197 -28.33 10.31 -1.24
N LYS A 198 -27.26 9.57 -0.93
CA LYS A 198 -27.28 8.12 -0.71
C LYS A 198 -28.08 7.74 0.55
N ILE A 199 -27.93 8.48 1.65
CA ILE A 199 -28.71 8.25 2.88
C ILE A 199 -30.20 8.44 2.61
N ILE A 200 -30.59 9.47 1.86
CA ILE A 200 -32.00 9.70 1.47
C ILE A 200 -32.51 8.60 0.52
N ALA A 201 -31.69 8.14 -0.43
CA ALA A 201 -32.06 7.12 -1.40
C ALA A 201 -32.30 5.74 -0.76
N PHE A 202 -31.34 5.24 0.04
CA PHE A 202 -31.37 3.87 0.60
C PHE A 202 -32.05 3.80 1.97
N GLY A 203 -32.12 4.92 2.69
CA GLY A 203 -32.49 4.96 4.10
C GLY A 203 -31.33 4.58 5.02
N VAL A 204 -31.34 5.12 6.24
CA VAL A 204 -30.22 5.03 7.20
C VAL A 204 -29.77 3.58 7.46
N LEU A 205 -30.71 2.67 7.72
CA LEU A 205 -30.37 1.28 8.07
C LEU A 205 -29.79 0.46 6.91
N ASN A 206 -30.20 0.73 5.67
CA ASN A 206 -29.67 0.01 4.51
C ASN A 206 -28.35 0.62 4.03
N TYR A 207 -28.16 1.93 4.23
CA TYR A 207 -26.91 2.61 3.93
C TYR A 207 -25.74 2.02 4.75
N PHE A 208 -25.92 1.84 6.07
CA PHE A 208 -24.88 1.27 6.94
C PHE A 208 -24.65 -0.24 6.79
N ARG A 209 -25.49 -0.96 6.04
CA ARG A 209 -25.27 -2.39 5.76
C ARG A 209 -24.23 -2.63 4.67
N ASP A 210 -24.05 -1.67 3.77
CA ASP A 210 -23.08 -1.78 2.68
C ASP A 210 -21.73 -1.19 3.12
N ALA A 211 -20.69 -2.03 3.15
CA ALA A 211 -19.35 -1.64 3.58
C ALA A 211 -18.78 -0.48 2.75
N TRP A 212 -19.13 -0.36 1.47
CA TRP A 212 -18.65 0.72 0.61
C TRP A 212 -19.29 2.07 0.97
N ASN A 213 -20.58 2.07 1.31
CA ASN A 213 -21.26 3.26 1.78
C ASN A 213 -20.76 3.68 3.18
N VAL A 214 -20.44 2.71 4.05
CA VAL A 214 -19.78 3.00 5.34
C VAL A 214 -18.42 3.67 5.13
N PHE A 215 -17.63 3.19 4.17
CA PHE A 215 -16.33 3.80 3.84
C PHE A 215 -16.47 5.25 3.35
N ASP A 216 -17.47 5.52 2.50
CA ASP A 216 -17.80 6.88 2.03
C ASP A 216 -18.18 7.81 3.19
N PHE A 217 -19.03 7.34 4.12
CA PHE A 217 -19.40 8.09 5.32
C PHE A 217 -18.22 8.42 6.22
N VAL A 218 -17.32 7.46 6.45
CA VAL A 218 -16.10 7.67 7.25
C VAL A 218 -15.19 8.71 6.58
N THR A 219 -15.10 8.69 5.25
CA THR A 219 -14.31 9.65 4.48
C THR A 219 -14.86 11.07 4.63
N VAL A 220 -16.19 11.24 4.59
CA VAL A 220 -16.85 12.54 4.83
C VAL A 220 -16.66 13.03 6.26
N LEU A 221 -16.76 12.16 7.27
CA LEU A 221 -16.50 12.54 8.66
C LEU A 221 -15.03 12.95 8.89
N GLY A 222 -14.10 12.24 8.25
CA GLY A 222 -12.67 12.56 8.30
C GLY A 222 -12.38 13.93 7.73
N SER A 223 -12.94 14.26 6.55
CA SER A 223 -12.73 15.56 5.91
C SER A 223 -13.38 16.73 6.66
N ILE A 224 -14.56 16.53 7.26
CA ILE A 224 -15.17 17.55 8.13
C ILE A 224 -14.30 17.80 9.38
N THR A 225 -13.75 16.74 9.96
CA THR A 225 -12.88 16.85 11.14
C THR A 225 -11.58 17.59 10.80
N ASP A 226 -10.97 17.28 9.65
CA ASP A 226 -9.76 17.95 9.17
C ASP A 226 -9.95 19.47 8.98
N ILE A 227 -11.08 19.85 8.36
CA ILE A 227 -11.45 21.27 8.19
C ILE A 227 -11.64 21.93 9.57
N LEU A 228 -12.37 21.29 10.49
CA LEU A 228 -12.63 21.86 11.82
C LEU A 228 -11.35 22.07 12.63
N VAL A 229 -10.44 21.09 12.61
CA VAL A 229 -9.13 21.19 13.28
C VAL A 229 -8.31 22.35 12.70
N THR A 230 -8.34 22.52 11.37
CA THR A 230 -7.62 23.60 10.70
C THR A 230 -8.14 24.98 11.13
N GLU A 231 -9.46 25.17 11.27
CA GLU A 231 -10.05 26.45 11.69
C GLU A 231 -9.82 26.76 13.17
N ILE A 232 -9.83 25.74 14.03
CA ILE A 232 -9.51 25.91 15.46
C ILE A 232 -8.03 26.32 15.62
N ALA A 233 -7.12 25.67 14.90
CA ALA A 233 -5.69 26.01 14.95
C ALA A 233 -5.40 27.46 14.52
N VAL A 234 -6.16 27.99 13.55
CA VAL A 234 -6.05 29.40 13.13
C VAL A 234 -6.63 30.36 14.18
N SER A 235 -7.68 29.95 14.89
CA SER A 235 -8.31 30.76 15.94
C SER A 235 -7.41 30.91 17.18
N ASP A 236 -6.63 29.88 17.53
CA ASP A 236 -5.70 29.95 18.68
C ASP A 236 -4.47 30.84 18.40
N MET A 237 -4.10 31.06 17.14
CA MET A 237 -2.99 31.97 16.77
C MET A 237 -3.39 33.45 16.70
N SER A 238 -4.68 33.79 16.79
CA SER A 238 -5.17 35.18 16.60
C SER A 238 -5.41 35.97 17.91
N CYS A 239 -5.01 35.45 19.07
CA CYS A 239 -4.99 36.22 20.32
C CYS A 239 -3.55 36.46 20.84
N PRO A 240 -2.94 37.64 20.63
CA PRO A 240 -1.92 38.11 21.56
C PRO A 240 -2.62 38.52 22.88
N PRO A 241 -2.15 38.09 24.06
CA PRO A 241 -2.64 38.65 25.31
C PRO A 241 -2.27 40.13 25.37
N SER A 242 -3.29 40.98 25.25
CA SER A 242 -3.20 42.42 25.46
C SER A 242 -2.77 42.70 26.91
N GLY A 243 -1.49 43.01 27.11
CA GLY A 243 -1.03 43.80 28.26
C GLY A 243 0.14 43.24 29.06
N ALA A 244 1.36 43.42 28.56
CA ALA A 244 2.52 43.76 29.39
C ALA A 244 3.65 44.36 28.52
N ARG A 245 3.85 45.69 28.61
CA ARG A 245 5.10 46.33 28.16
C ARG A 245 6.23 45.93 29.11
N ARG A 246 7.32 45.38 28.58
CA ARG A 246 8.72 45.84 28.76
C ARG A 246 9.70 44.84 28.13
N GLY A 247 10.67 45.35 27.37
CA GLY A 247 11.98 44.70 27.25
C GLY A 247 12.42 44.35 25.82
N PHE A 248 13.12 45.31 25.22
CA PHE A 248 14.16 45.17 24.18
C PHE A 248 15.05 43.91 24.29
N LEU A 249 15.26 43.18 23.17
CA LEU A 249 16.55 42.79 22.52
C LEU A 249 16.41 41.53 21.60
N PRO A 250 17.32 41.31 20.62
CA PRO A 250 16.99 40.80 19.28
C PRO A 250 17.52 39.39 18.96
N GLU A 251 17.04 38.85 17.83
CA GLU A 251 17.68 37.88 16.90
C GLU A 251 18.57 36.75 17.47
N GLY A 252 18.08 35.50 17.42
CA GLY A 252 18.87 34.28 17.66
C GLY A 252 18.00 33.01 17.76
N PRO A 253 18.51 31.82 17.36
CA PRO A 253 17.76 30.85 16.54
C PRO A 253 16.82 29.90 17.28
N LEU A 254 15.85 29.39 16.52
CA LEU A 254 14.80 28.42 16.85
C LEU A 254 15.31 27.21 17.68
N PRO A 255 14.68 26.85 18.81
CA PRO A 255 14.97 25.59 19.47
C PRO A 255 14.22 24.41 18.83
N ARG A 256 14.99 23.42 18.40
CA ARG A 256 14.58 22.02 18.32
C ARG A 256 14.07 21.56 19.70
N CYS A 257 12.94 20.83 19.71
CA CYS A 257 12.48 19.79 20.66
C CYS A 257 10.93 19.79 20.58
N ILE A 258 10.21 18.68 20.36
CA ILE A 258 10.26 17.40 21.06
C ILE A 258 9.79 16.30 20.09
N SER A 259 10.69 15.37 19.77
CA SER A 259 10.32 13.99 19.47
C SER A 259 10.75 13.17 20.67
N ARG A 260 9.79 12.57 21.40
CA ARG A 260 9.90 11.34 22.19
C ARG A 260 8.65 11.15 23.05
N LEU A 261 7.65 10.45 22.51
CA LEU A 261 6.88 9.53 23.33
C LEU A 261 7.11 8.12 22.76
N ARG A 262 7.83 7.32 23.55
CA ARG A 262 8.15 5.93 23.29
C ARG A 262 7.12 5.11 24.09
N LEU A 263 6.15 4.50 23.40
CA LEU A 263 5.32 3.42 23.95
C LEU A 263 5.76 2.10 23.31
N ARG A 264 6.58 1.34 24.05
CA ARG A 264 6.64 -0.14 24.05
C ARG A 264 5.24 -0.62 24.49
N SER A 265 4.56 -1.65 23.99
CA SER A 265 4.85 -2.92 23.27
C SER A 265 3.48 -3.67 23.13
N PRO A 266 3.33 -4.86 22.53
CA PRO A 266 4.02 -5.55 21.42
C PRO A 266 3.08 -5.88 20.23
N LEU A 267 3.64 -6.01 19.03
CA LEU A 267 3.00 -6.61 17.85
C LEU A 267 2.94 -8.14 17.97
N PRO A 268 1.86 -8.79 17.47
CA PRO A 268 1.96 -10.08 16.83
C PRO A 268 1.78 -9.94 15.31
N GLY A 269 2.81 -10.33 14.55
CA GLY A 269 2.71 -10.96 13.23
C GLY A 269 2.23 -10.09 12.05
N CYS A 270 3.14 -9.37 11.42
CA CYS A 270 3.03 -9.09 9.98
C CYS A 270 3.77 -10.18 9.21
N MET A 271 3.00 -10.99 8.50
CA MET A 271 3.45 -11.94 7.50
C MET A 271 3.64 -11.15 6.20
N GLU A 272 4.90 -10.99 5.76
CA GLU A 272 5.20 -10.45 4.43
C GLU A 272 4.80 -11.47 3.37
N ALA A 273 4.05 -10.99 2.38
CA ALA A 273 3.69 -11.70 1.17
C ALA A 273 4.80 -11.53 0.11
N PRO A 274 5.14 -12.55 -0.69
CA PRO A 274 6.18 -12.45 -1.70
C PRO A 274 5.70 -11.73 -2.98
N LEU A 275 6.59 -10.89 -3.50
CA LEU A 275 6.58 -10.36 -4.87
C LEU A 275 6.88 -11.48 -5.87
N GLN A 276 5.96 -11.69 -6.82
CA GLN A 276 6.10 -12.69 -7.87
C GLN A 276 6.50 -12.03 -9.19
N GLY A 277 7.75 -12.26 -9.60
CA GLY A 277 8.26 -11.99 -10.95
C GLY A 277 7.93 -13.11 -11.93
N ARG A 278 7.66 -12.72 -13.18
CA ARG A 278 7.28 -13.54 -14.34
C ARG A 278 8.35 -14.58 -14.73
N SER A 279 7.91 -15.79 -15.10
CA SER A 279 8.37 -16.49 -16.32
C SER A 279 7.31 -17.42 -16.90
N SER A 280 6.89 -17.10 -18.14
CA SER A 280 6.50 -17.98 -19.24
C SER A 280 5.98 -19.40 -18.95
N GLY A 281 4.67 -19.58 -19.19
CA GLY A 281 4.04 -20.88 -19.44
C GLY A 281 2.60 -20.64 -19.92
N THR A 282 2.30 -21.07 -21.14
CA THR A 282 1.02 -20.97 -21.85
C THR A 282 -0.23 -21.11 -20.95
N GLY A 283 -1.06 -20.06 -20.89
CA GLY A 283 -2.29 -20.06 -20.10
C GLY A 283 -3.26 -18.97 -20.53
N CYS A 284 -4.53 -19.34 -20.68
CA CYS A 284 -5.61 -18.58 -21.30
C CYS A 284 -5.78 -17.12 -20.80
N ARG A 285 -6.05 -16.22 -21.76
CA ARG A 285 -6.49 -14.84 -21.52
C ARG A 285 -7.84 -14.80 -20.79
N LEU A 286 -7.82 -14.68 -19.47
CA LEU A 286 -8.96 -14.26 -18.64
C LEU A 286 -8.62 -12.91 -17.98
N GLY A 287 -8.59 -11.85 -18.80
CA GLY A 287 -8.27 -10.48 -18.39
C GLY A 287 -9.29 -9.44 -18.84
N ARG A 288 -10.57 -9.83 -18.99
CA ARG A 288 -11.68 -8.92 -19.38
C ARG A 288 -13.00 -9.16 -18.63
N CYS A 289 -13.00 -9.89 -17.51
CA CYS A 289 -14.27 -10.30 -16.86
C CYS A 289 -14.74 -9.46 -15.67
N SER A 290 -14.04 -8.38 -15.27
CA SER A 290 -14.54 -7.53 -14.15
C SER A 290 -15.43 -6.38 -14.61
N PHE A 291 -15.29 -5.91 -15.86
CA PHE A 291 -16.12 -4.83 -16.43
C PHE A 291 -17.31 -5.34 -17.26
N LEU A 292 -17.33 -6.65 -17.55
CA LEU A 292 -18.42 -7.32 -18.30
C LEU A 292 -19.42 -8.04 -17.37
N ARG A 293 -19.12 -8.18 -16.08
CA ARG A 293 -20.00 -8.86 -15.12
C ARG A 293 -21.32 -8.12 -14.86
N GLU A 294 -21.38 -6.82 -15.17
CA GLU A 294 -22.62 -6.03 -15.12
C GLU A 294 -23.38 -5.94 -16.45
N ARG A 295 -22.76 -6.29 -17.59
CA ARG A 295 -23.42 -6.15 -18.91
C ARG A 295 -24.05 -7.43 -19.46
N VAL A 296 -23.72 -8.61 -18.94
CA VAL A 296 -24.20 -9.89 -19.51
C VAL A 296 -25.64 -10.22 -19.11
N VAL A 297 -26.23 -9.57 -18.10
CA VAL A 297 -27.65 -9.79 -17.75
C VAL A 297 -28.62 -8.92 -18.56
N LEU A 298 -28.13 -7.92 -19.32
CA LEU A 298 -28.98 -6.97 -20.07
C LEU A 298 -29.03 -7.17 -21.59
N ARG A 299 -28.47 -8.25 -22.13
CA ARG A 299 -28.66 -8.66 -23.54
C ARG A 299 -29.23 -10.07 -23.63
N GLY A 300 -30.43 -10.26 -23.09
CA GLY A 300 -31.24 -11.43 -23.30
C GLY A 300 -32.72 -11.04 -23.32
N SER A 301 -33.33 -11.10 -24.51
CA SER A 301 -34.78 -11.06 -24.76
C SER A 301 -35.48 -9.69 -24.77
N LEU A 302 -35.31 -8.97 -25.88
CA LEU A 302 -36.48 -8.40 -26.59
C LEU A 302 -36.97 -9.50 -27.54
N GLY A 303 -37.66 -10.48 -26.98
CA GLY A 303 -38.31 -11.57 -27.71
C GLY A 303 -39.55 -11.96 -26.92
N GLN A 304 -40.71 -11.97 -27.60
CA GLN A 304 -42.02 -12.26 -27.03
C GLN A 304 -41.99 -13.42 -26.01
N TRP A 305 -42.49 -13.17 -24.81
CA TRP A 305 -42.98 -14.23 -23.94
C TRP A 305 -44.45 -14.53 -24.32
N PRO A 306 -44.80 -15.76 -24.71
CA PRO A 306 -46.19 -16.13 -24.93
C PRO A 306 -46.91 -16.26 -23.58
N GLU A 307 -48.05 -15.58 -23.48
CA GLU A 307 -48.99 -15.65 -22.38
C GLU A 307 -49.52 -17.08 -22.23
N SER A 308 -48.95 -17.83 -21.27
CA SER A 308 -49.43 -19.15 -20.89
C SER A 308 -49.97 -19.11 -19.46
N ARG A 309 -51.30 -19.18 -19.45
CA ARG A 309 -52.26 -19.35 -18.36
C ARG A 309 -51.74 -20.26 -17.23
N LEU A 310 -51.60 -19.70 -16.02
CA LEU A 310 -51.44 -20.45 -14.77
C LEU A 310 -52.85 -20.84 -14.27
N GLU A 311 -53.26 -22.08 -14.50
CA GLU A 311 -54.35 -22.71 -13.75
C GLU A 311 -53.77 -23.22 -12.42
N ALA A 312 -54.44 -22.85 -11.31
CA ALA A 312 -54.12 -23.34 -9.98
C ALA A 312 -54.56 -24.82 -9.85
N PRO A 313 -53.74 -25.70 -9.25
CA PRO A 313 -54.22 -27.03 -8.88
C PRO A 313 -55.12 -26.90 -7.66
N GLY A 314 -56.38 -27.33 -7.82
CA GLY A 314 -57.30 -27.55 -6.72
C GLY A 314 -56.91 -28.79 -5.91
N ASP A 315 -57.05 -28.68 -4.59
CA ASP A 315 -57.01 -29.79 -3.65
C ASP A 315 -58.10 -30.83 -3.98
N PRO A 316 -57.80 -32.11 -3.72
CA PRO A 316 -58.70 -32.90 -2.91
C PRO A 316 -58.05 -33.50 -1.65
#